data_AF-D5P8M3-F1
#
_entry.id   AF-D5P8M3-F1
#
_cell.length_a   1.000
_cell.length_b   1.000
_cell.length_c   1.000
_cell.angle_alpha   90.00
_cell.angle_beta   90.00
_cell.angle_gamma   90.00
#
_symmetry.space_group_name_H-M   'P 1'
#
loop_
_entity.id
_entity.type
_entity.pdbx_description
1 polymer ?
#
loop_
_entity_poly.entity_id
_entity_poly.type
_entity_poly.pdbx_seq_one_letter_code
_entity_poly.pdbx_strand_id
1 'polypeptide(L)'
;MAAALLHLVAHAAFKSLGFLAAGSVLAATGLRDLDRLGGLARRMPVTTTLFGVAALGASGLPLGAGFVSEWLLVQSLIHTAREHSAVLALTTPLAVGAVALTAGLGVAAMVKAFGIGFLARPRSGPAAHAREAPRTMLAGMAIAAAACLTVAVAPAVLSPALRSAVAALPAARTVPFTELGAAVRLPGLQGSIAPGAIAACVVVATLIAALLTRWRRSGRPAPAAAPLWACGADDLTERMQYTATSFAEPLQRVFDDVLRPDTDIEVTHPVESRYLADRIVYRTRIADAIEERCYPPVIRLVTAAAALVRRAHTGSVHLYLAYGALGVLIVLVAAR
;
A
#
# COMPACT_ATOMS: atom_id res chain seq x y z
N MET A 1 -14.03 -13.73 -10.18
CA MET A 1 -14.68 -13.30 -8.92
C MET A 1 -13.99 -13.85 -7.67
N ALA A 2 -13.79 -15.17 -7.55
CA ALA A 2 -13.10 -15.77 -6.39
C ALA A 2 -11.71 -15.16 -6.11
N ALA A 3 -10.91 -14.92 -7.15
CA ALA A 3 -9.61 -14.25 -7.04
C ALA A 3 -9.72 -12.84 -6.43
N ALA A 4 -10.71 -12.04 -6.84
CA ALA A 4 -10.92 -10.68 -6.33
C ALA A 4 -11.37 -10.68 -4.86
N LEU A 5 -12.26 -11.60 -4.47
CA LEU A 5 -12.69 -11.74 -3.08
C LEU A 5 -11.55 -12.24 -2.17
N LEU A 6 -10.74 -13.19 -2.64
CA LEU A 6 -9.55 -13.62 -1.91
C LEU A 6 -8.56 -12.45 -1.75
N HIS A 7 -8.36 -11.66 -2.81
CA HIS A 7 -7.51 -10.48 -2.75
C HIS A 7 -8.05 -9.42 -1.78
N LEU A 8 -9.37 -9.22 -1.72
CA LEU A 8 -9.99 -8.33 -0.75
C LEU A 8 -9.69 -8.77 0.70
N VAL A 9 -9.82 -10.06 1.00
CA VAL A 9 -9.51 -10.62 2.33
C VAL A 9 -8.02 -10.48 2.64
N ALA A 10 -7.16 -10.82 1.70
CA ALA A 10 -5.71 -10.66 1.85
C ALA A 10 -5.34 -9.20 2.11
N HIS A 11 -5.88 -8.27 1.31
CA HIS A 11 -5.67 -6.84 1.41
C HIS A 11 -6.13 -6.29 2.76
N ALA A 12 -7.31 -6.68 3.22
CA ALA A 12 -7.79 -6.31 4.54
C ALA A 12 -6.83 -6.78 5.64
N ALA A 13 -6.39 -8.04 5.59
CA ALA A 13 -5.49 -8.60 6.61
C ALA A 13 -4.15 -7.85 6.69
N PHE A 14 -3.43 -7.69 5.56
CA PHE A 14 -2.12 -7.04 5.59
C PHE A 14 -2.20 -5.53 5.79
N LYS A 15 -3.25 -4.85 5.30
CA LYS A 15 -3.45 -3.42 5.58
C LYS A 15 -3.76 -3.18 7.04
N SER A 16 -4.65 -3.97 7.64
CA SER A 16 -4.93 -3.87 9.08
C SER A 16 -3.67 -4.03 9.91
N LEU A 17 -2.84 -5.04 9.60
CA LEU A 17 -1.56 -5.23 10.27
C LEU A 17 -0.61 -4.03 10.07
N GLY A 18 -0.49 -3.53 8.84
CA GLY A 18 0.34 -2.38 8.50
C GLY A 18 -0.09 -1.10 9.24
N PHE A 19 -1.39 -0.82 9.31
CA PHE A 19 -1.93 0.34 10.03
C PHE A 19 -1.80 0.21 11.55
N LEU A 20 -1.98 -0.99 12.13
CA LEU A 20 -1.75 -1.22 13.55
C LEU A 20 -0.28 -1.03 13.92
N ALA A 21 0.65 -1.47 13.07
CA ALA A 21 2.08 -1.23 13.25
C ALA A 21 2.44 0.25 13.08
N ALA A 22 1.91 0.93 12.06
CA ALA A 22 2.11 2.37 11.91
C ALA A 22 1.55 3.18 13.10
N GLY A 23 0.38 2.78 13.63
CA GLY A 23 -0.21 3.35 14.84
C GLY A 23 0.67 3.11 16.07
N SER A 24 1.29 1.94 16.18
CA SER A 24 2.26 1.64 17.24
C SER A 24 3.50 2.53 17.15
N VAL A 25 4.05 2.73 15.95
CA VAL A 25 5.16 3.65 15.71
C VAL A 25 4.78 5.09 16.05
N LEU A 26 3.58 5.53 15.65
CA LEU A 26 3.07 6.87 15.97
C LEU A 26 2.90 7.05 17.48
N ALA A 27 2.36 6.07 18.19
CA ALA A 27 2.21 6.12 19.64
C ALA A 27 3.56 6.19 20.37
N ALA A 28 4.57 5.48 19.86
CA ALA A 28 5.91 5.44 20.45
C ALA A 28 6.77 6.67 20.14
N THR A 29 6.59 7.30 18.98
CA THR A 29 7.47 8.37 18.49
C THR A 29 6.81 9.74 18.40
N GLY A 30 5.48 9.80 18.30
CA GLY A 30 4.74 11.02 17.97
C GLY A 30 4.96 11.53 16.54
N LEU A 31 5.67 10.78 15.68
CA LEU A 31 6.05 11.20 14.34
C LEU A 31 5.19 10.52 13.28
N ARG A 32 4.73 11.32 12.30
CA ARG A 32 4.06 10.85 11.08
C ARG A 32 4.94 10.90 9.84
N ASP A 33 6.01 11.69 9.92
CA ASP A 33 6.93 11.91 8.81
C ASP A 33 8.03 10.84 8.78
N LEU A 34 8.08 10.09 7.68
CA LEU A 34 9.04 9.01 7.48
C LEU A 34 10.48 9.53 7.36
N ASP A 35 10.69 10.78 6.94
CA ASP A 35 12.02 11.41 6.87
C ASP A 35 12.61 11.71 8.25
N ARG A 36 11.77 11.70 9.30
CA ARG A 36 12.18 11.89 10.70
C ARG A 36 12.31 10.57 11.47
N LEU A 37 11.93 9.46 10.86
CA LEU A 37 12.02 8.11 11.42
C LEU A 37 13.36 7.45 11.06
N GLY A 38 13.55 6.23 11.55
CA GLY A 38 14.74 5.40 11.33
C GLY A 38 15.14 4.64 12.60
N GLY A 39 15.82 3.51 12.44
CA GLY A 39 16.41 2.75 13.54
C GLY A 39 15.43 2.00 14.43
N LEU A 40 14.15 1.94 14.05
CA LEU A 40 13.10 1.32 14.87
C LEU A 40 13.28 -0.20 15.01
N ALA A 41 13.97 -0.87 14.09
CA ALA A 41 14.18 -2.32 14.15
C ALA A 41 14.82 -2.81 15.46
N ARG A 42 15.74 -2.00 16.04
CA ARG A 42 16.36 -2.32 17.33
C ARG A 42 15.54 -1.88 18.53
N ARG A 43 14.60 -0.95 18.35
CA ARG A 43 13.84 -0.31 19.44
C ARG A 43 12.45 -0.91 19.64
N MET A 44 11.85 -1.36 18.55
CA MET A 44 10.53 -1.96 18.47
C MET A 44 10.61 -3.27 17.64
N PRO A 45 11.40 -4.27 18.07
CA PRO A 45 11.67 -5.45 17.26
C PRO A 45 10.39 -6.24 16.93
N VAL A 46 9.43 -6.35 17.86
CA VAL A 46 8.18 -7.07 17.63
C VAL A 46 7.32 -6.32 16.62
N THR A 47 7.11 -5.01 16.82
CA THR A 47 6.39 -4.18 15.85
C THR A 47 7.05 -4.23 14.47
N THR A 48 8.39 -4.24 14.41
CA THR A 48 9.15 -4.35 13.16
C THR A 48 8.90 -5.67 12.45
N THR A 49 8.94 -6.80 13.17
CA THR A 49 8.66 -8.12 12.57
C THR A 49 7.22 -8.21 12.05
N LEU A 50 6.25 -7.69 12.80
CA LEU A 50 4.84 -7.69 12.43
C LEU A 50 4.58 -6.76 11.23
N PHE A 51 5.19 -5.58 11.19
CA PHE A 51 5.17 -4.73 10.00
C PHE A 51 5.85 -5.41 8.79
N GLY A 52 6.91 -6.19 9.02
CA GLY A 52 7.55 -7.02 8.00
C GLY A 52 6.60 -8.05 7.39
N VAL A 53 5.74 -8.69 8.19
CA VAL A 53 4.69 -9.60 7.69
C VAL A 53 3.68 -8.85 6.83
N ALA A 54 3.23 -7.67 7.25
CA ALA A 54 2.38 -6.81 6.43
C ALA A 54 3.08 -6.41 5.11
N ALA A 55 4.38 -6.10 5.19
CA ALA A 55 5.18 -5.67 4.07
C ALA A 55 5.35 -6.77 3.02
N LEU A 56 5.59 -8.01 3.46
CA LEU A 56 5.62 -9.20 2.61
C LEU A 56 4.26 -9.45 1.95
N GLY A 57 3.18 -9.27 2.73
CA GLY A 57 1.81 -9.39 2.24
C GLY A 57 1.49 -8.39 1.13
N ALA A 58 1.81 -7.12 1.34
CA ALA A 58 1.56 -6.04 0.39
C ALA A 58 2.47 -6.10 -0.86
N SER A 59 3.64 -6.73 -0.74
CA SER A 59 4.60 -6.91 -1.84
C SER A 59 4.32 -8.14 -2.71
N GLY A 60 3.29 -8.94 -2.37
CA GLY A 60 2.98 -10.17 -3.09
C GLY A 60 4.12 -11.20 -3.05
N LEU A 61 4.99 -11.19 -2.04
CA LEU A 61 6.13 -12.10 -1.97
C LEU A 61 5.71 -13.50 -1.48
N PRO A 62 6.44 -14.57 -1.84
CA PRO A 62 6.25 -15.88 -1.23
C PRO A 62 6.28 -15.78 0.31
N LEU A 63 5.28 -16.35 0.99
CA LEU A 63 4.92 -16.17 2.43
C LEU A 63 4.03 -14.95 2.77
N GLY A 64 3.83 -14.03 1.84
CA GLY A 64 2.93 -12.89 2.01
C GLY A 64 1.46 -13.25 1.72
N ALA A 65 0.54 -12.66 2.47
CA ALA A 65 -0.90 -12.83 2.28
C ALA A 65 -1.38 -12.47 0.86
N GLY A 66 -0.77 -11.47 0.22
CA GLY A 66 -1.14 -11.03 -1.13
C GLY A 66 -0.76 -12.02 -2.24
N PHE A 67 0.27 -12.84 -2.06
CA PHE A 67 0.89 -13.63 -3.13
C PHE A 67 -0.08 -14.54 -3.89
N VAL A 68 -0.84 -15.38 -3.16
CA VAL A 68 -1.79 -16.32 -3.78
C VAL A 68 -2.90 -15.57 -4.51
N SER A 69 -3.37 -14.48 -3.91
CA SER A 69 -4.48 -13.69 -4.45
C SER A 69 -4.10 -12.91 -5.71
N GLU A 70 -2.92 -12.31 -5.75
CA GLU A 70 -2.39 -11.59 -6.91
C GLU A 70 -2.05 -12.55 -8.04
N TRP A 71 -1.44 -13.70 -7.72
CA TRP A 71 -1.22 -14.75 -8.72
C TRP A 71 -2.54 -15.19 -9.35
N LEU A 72 -3.57 -15.46 -8.55
CA LEU A 72 -4.90 -15.81 -9.07
C LEU A 72 -5.55 -14.69 -9.88
N LEU A 73 -5.39 -13.43 -9.48
CA LEU A 73 -5.90 -12.28 -10.23
C LEU A 73 -5.24 -12.18 -11.61
N VAL A 74 -3.91 -12.23 -11.66
CA VAL A 74 -3.15 -12.17 -12.92
C VAL A 74 -3.48 -13.36 -13.81
N GLN A 75 -3.53 -14.57 -13.26
CA GLN A 75 -3.91 -15.77 -14.01
C GLN A 75 -5.33 -15.67 -14.56
N SER A 76 -6.28 -15.17 -13.75
CA SER A 76 -7.66 -14.96 -14.20
C SER A 76 -7.70 -13.95 -15.34
N LEU A 77 -7.00 -12.81 -15.23
CA LEU A 77 -6.98 -11.77 -16.26
C LEU A 77 -6.40 -12.28 -17.58
N ILE A 78 -5.25 -12.97 -17.53
CA ILE A 78 -4.57 -13.48 -18.73
C ILE A 78 -5.43 -14.54 -19.45
N HIS A 79 -6.11 -15.40 -18.71
CA HIS A 79 -6.82 -16.55 -19.30
C HIS A 79 -8.31 -16.32 -19.55
N THR A 80 -8.88 -15.18 -19.11
CA THR A 80 -10.26 -14.79 -19.45
C THR A 80 -10.39 -14.44 -20.94
N ALA A 81 -9.28 -14.09 -21.62
CA ALA A 81 -9.26 -13.58 -22.99
C ALA A 81 -9.55 -14.62 -24.11
N ARG A 82 -10.05 -15.83 -23.81
CA ARG A 82 -10.33 -16.85 -24.86
C ARG A 82 -11.65 -16.61 -25.61
N GLU A 83 -12.50 -15.72 -25.12
CA GLU A 83 -13.69 -15.25 -25.83
C GLU A 83 -13.33 -14.06 -26.75
N HIS A 84 -13.62 -14.18 -28.05
CA HIS A 84 -13.19 -13.26 -29.11
C HIS A 84 -13.99 -11.95 -29.14
N SER A 85 -14.06 -11.22 -28.01
CA SER A 85 -14.59 -9.86 -27.97
C SER A 85 -13.44 -8.86 -28.15
N ALA A 86 -13.57 -7.95 -29.13
CA ALA A 86 -12.60 -6.88 -29.36
C ALA A 86 -12.38 -6.00 -28.12
N VAL A 87 -13.43 -5.79 -27.32
CA VAL A 87 -13.35 -5.05 -26.06
C VAL A 87 -12.45 -5.77 -25.05
N LEU A 88 -12.56 -7.09 -24.96
CA LEU A 88 -11.76 -7.90 -24.03
C LEU A 88 -10.29 -7.94 -24.47
N ALA A 89 -10.03 -8.05 -25.77
CA ALA A 89 -8.68 -8.00 -26.34
C ALA A 89 -7.94 -6.69 -26.02
N LEU A 90 -8.66 -5.56 -25.99
CA LEU A 90 -8.08 -4.24 -25.64
C LEU A 90 -7.99 -4.01 -24.14
N THR A 91 -8.97 -4.46 -23.36
CA THR A 91 -9.03 -4.18 -21.90
C THR A 91 -8.15 -5.11 -21.08
N THR A 92 -7.94 -6.37 -21.50
CA THR A 92 -7.12 -7.32 -20.73
C THR A 92 -5.66 -6.89 -20.57
N PRO A 93 -4.92 -6.49 -21.62
CA PRO A 93 -3.53 -6.04 -21.47
C PRO A 93 -3.41 -4.81 -20.57
N LEU A 94 -4.37 -3.88 -20.68
CA LEU A 94 -4.43 -2.69 -19.83
C LEU A 94 -4.66 -3.06 -18.36
N ALA A 95 -5.58 -4.00 -18.09
CA ALA A 95 -5.84 -4.48 -16.74
C ALA A 95 -4.64 -5.21 -16.14
N VAL A 96 -3.97 -6.08 -16.92
CA VAL A 96 -2.74 -6.75 -16.50
C VAL A 96 -1.62 -5.74 -16.24
N GLY A 97 -1.45 -4.75 -17.11
CA GLY A 97 -0.48 -3.66 -16.94
C GLY A 97 -0.75 -2.84 -15.68
N ALA A 98 -2.02 -2.51 -15.39
CA ALA A 98 -2.42 -1.80 -14.17
C ALA A 98 -2.13 -2.63 -12.91
N VAL A 99 -2.43 -3.93 -12.91
CA VAL A 99 -2.10 -4.83 -11.79
C VAL A 99 -0.58 -4.93 -11.60
N ALA A 100 0.19 -5.08 -12.67
CA ALA A 100 1.64 -5.15 -12.59
C ALA A 100 2.26 -3.84 -12.08
N LEU A 101 1.78 -2.69 -12.57
CA LEU A 101 2.22 -1.38 -12.13
C LEU A 101 1.91 -1.15 -10.65
N THR A 102 0.68 -1.44 -10.21
CA THR A 102 0.26 -1.27 -8.81
C THR A 102 1.03 -2.21 -7.87
N ALA A 103 1.29 -3.45 -8.26
CA ALA A 103 2.13 -4.38 -7.51
C ALA A 103 3.58 -3.84 -7.39
N GLY A 104 4.18 -3.38 -8.49
CA GLY A 104 5.53 -2.80 -8.48
C GLY A 104 5.65 -1.55 -7.61
N LEU A 105 4.68 -0.63 -7.70
CA LEU A 105 4.58 0.54 -6.83
C LEU A 105 4.38 0.16 -5.37
N GLY A 106 3.58 -0.88 -5.10
CA GLY A 106 3.38 -1.45 -3.77
C GLY A 106 4.67 -1.94 -3.14
N VAL A 107 5.46 -2.72 -3.91
CA VAL A 107 6.80 -3.18 -3.49
C VAL A 107 7.71 -1.98 -3.20
N ALA A 108 7.80 -1.01 -4.10
CA ALA A 108 8.64 0.17 -3.92
C ALA A 108 8.25 0.96 -2.66
N ALA A 109 6.95 1.19 -2.45
CA ALA A 109 6.43 1.88 -1.27
C ALA A 109 6.76 1.13 0.02
N MET A 110 6.71 -0.20 -0.01
CA MET A 110 6.90 -1.01 1.18
C MET A 110 8.38 -1.23 1.51
N VAL A 111 9.25 -1.34 0.50
CA VAL A 111 10.71 -1.24 0.66
C VAL A 111 11.09 0.11 1.26
N LYS A 112 10.49 1.20 0.77
CA LYS A 112 10.70 2.55 1.32
C LYS A 112 10.30 2.62 2.79
N ALA A 113 9.08 2.19 3.12
CA ALA A 113 8.55 2.25 4.49
C ALA A 113 9.36 1.37 5.46
N PHE A 114 9.65 0.12 5.07
CA PHE A 114 10.41 -0.82 5.89
C PHE A 114 11.87 -0.38 6.05
N GLY A 115 12.56 -0.10 4.95
CA GLY A 115 13.97 0.27 4.93
C GLY A 115 14.24 1.58 5.67
N ILE A 116 13.51 2.63 5.35
CA ILE A 116 13.80 3.98 5.86
C ILE A 116 13.24 4.18 7.26
N GLY A 117 12.06 3.62 7.55
CA GLY A 117 11.44 3.71 8.87
C GLY A 117 12.13 2.83 9.92
N PHE A 118 12.46 1.59 9.57
CA PHE A 118 12.91 0.60 10.56
C PHE A 118 14.41 0.30 10.50
N LEU A 119 15.01 0.18 9.31
CA LEU A 119 16.39 -0.28 9.15
C LEU A 119 17.44 0.85 9.10
N ALA A 120 17.02 2.09 8.79
CA ALA A 120 17.92 3.25 8.73
C ALA A 120 18.53 3.60 10.11
N ARG A 121 19.39 4.63 10.17
CA ARG A 121 19.78 5.25 11.45
C ARG A 121 18.65 6.14 11.98
N PRO A 122 18.48 6.25 13.31
CA PRO A 122 17.48 7.14 13.88
C PRO A 122 17.82 8.60 13.55
N ARG A 123 16.91 9.31 12.90
CA ARG A 123 17.10 10.71 12.45
C ARG A 123 16.61 11.77 13.42
N SER A 124 15.93 11.35 14.49
CA SER A 124 15.34 12.27 15.45
C SER A 124 15.40 11.72 16.86
N GLY A 125 15.39 12.62 17.86
CA GLY A 125 15.33 12.27 19.27
C GLY A 125 14.20 11.29 19.60
N PRO A 126 12.94 11.53 19.17
CA PRO A 126 11.85 10.60 19.42
C PRO A 126 12.05 9.21 18.81
N ALA A 127 12.54 9.12 17.56
CA ALA A 127 12.86 7.82 16.96
C ALA A 127 14.00 7.11 17.72
N ALA A 128 15.00 7.87 18.17
CA ALA A 128 16.12 7.38 18.97
C ALA A 128 15.75 7.02 20.41
N HIS A 129 14.54 7.29 20.89
CA HIS A 129 14.07 6.93 22.23
C HIS A 129 12.77 6.11 22.21
N ALA A 130 12.33 5.70 21.01
CA ALA A 130 11.18 4.86 20.82
C ALA A 130 11.29 3.59 21.69
N ARG A 131 10.14 3.16 22.23
CA ARG A 131 9.99 1.92 22.97
C ARG A 131 8.93 1.07 22.32
N GLU A 132 9.04 -0.24 22.53
CA GLU A 132 8.08 -1.21 22.01
C GLU A 132 6.65 -0.90 22.46
N ALA A 133 5.68 -1.25 21.61
CA ALA A 133 4.26 -1.03 21.87
C ALA A 133 3.78 -1.85 23.08
N PRO A 134 2.76 -1.39 23.81
CA PRO A 134 2.16 -2.15 24.90
C PRO A 134 1.57 -3.48 24.40
N ARG A 135 1.52 -4.48 25.28
CA ARG A 135 1.08 -5.86 24.95
C ARG A 135 -0.30 -5.93 24.29
N THR A 136 -1.20 -5.01 24.63
CA THR A 136 -2.54 -4.92 24.04
C THR A 136 -2.50 -4.57 22.55
N MET A 137 -1.64 -3.62 22.15
CA MET A 137 -1.42 -3.27 20.74
C MET A 137 -0.70 -4.41 20.00
N LEU A 138 0.28 -5.04 20.64
CA LEU A 138 0.97 -6.20 20.08
C LEU A 138 0.01 -7.38 19.84
N ALA A 139 -0.94 -7.62 20.75
CA ALA A 139 -1.95 -8.66 20.59
C ALA A 139 -2.85 -8.41 19.37
N GLY A 140 -3.30 -7.16 19.19
CA GLY A 140 -4.07 -6.77 18.00
C GLY A 140 -3.29 -7.01 16.70
N MET A 141 -2.00 -6.64 16.68
CA MET A 141 -1.12 -6.93 15.54
C MET A 141 -0.90 -8.44 15.35
N ALA A 142 -0.72 -9.22 16.42
CA ALA A 142 -0.52 -10.66 16.33
C ALA A 142 -1.74 -11.37 15.73
N ILE A 143 -2.97 -10.94 16.06
CA ILE A 143 -4.20 -11.46 15.45
C ILE A 143 -4.24 -11.16 13.95
N ALA A 144 -3.93 -9.93 13.55
CA ALA A 144 -3.88 -9.56 12.13
C ALA A 144 -2.76 -10.30 11.38
N ALA A 145 -1.62 -10.54 12.03
CA ALA A 145 -0.53 -11.34 11.47
C ALA A 145 -0.92 -12.82 11.30
N ALA A 146 -1.65 -13.39 12.27
CA ALA A 146 -2.19 -14.73 12.14
C ALA A 146 -3.14 -14.84 10.93
N ALA A 147 -4.00 -13.83 10.72
CA ALA A 147 -4.85 -13.75 9.52
C ALA A 147 -4.04 -13.64 8.22
N CYS A 148 -2.92 -12.90 8.22
CA CYS A 148 -2.02 -12.86 7.07
C CYS A 148 -1.40 -14.23 6.77
N LEU A 149 -0.93 -14.93 7.80
CA LEU A 149 -0.29 -16.24 7.68
C LEU A 149 -1.28 -17.32 7.22
N THR A 150 -2.52 -17.31 7.73
CA THR A 150 -3.55 -18.25 7.28
C THR A 150 -3.88 -18.07 5.80
N VAL A 151 -4.03 -16.82 5.34
CA VAL A 151 -4.25 -16.52 3.92
C VAL A 151 -3.05 -16.97 3.07
N ALA A 152 -1.82 -16.74 3.53
CA ALA A 152 -0.61 -17.05 2.78
C ALA A 152 -0.34 -18.57 2.65
N VAL A 153 -0.52 -19.33 3.74
CA VAL A 153 -0.11 -20.74 3.82
C VAL A 153 -1.28 -21.67 3.53
N ALA A 154 -2.47 -21.35 4.04
CA ALA A 154 -3.64 -22.21 4.00
C ALA A 154 -4.90 -21.47 3.50
N PRO A 155 -4.87 -20.89 2.27
CA PRO A 155 -6.04 -20.20 1.71
C PRO A 155 -7.27 -21.11 1.59
N ALA A 156 -7.06 -22.44 1.59
CA ALA A 156 -8.12 -23.45 1.63
C ALA A 156 -9.10 -23.30 2.80
N VAL A 157 -8.66 -22.74 3.93
CA VAL A 157 -9.52 -22.48 5.09
C VAL A 157 -10.63 -21.48 4.74
N LEU A 158 -10.38 -20.58 3.77
CA LEU A 158 -11.33 -19.56 3.34
C LEU A 158 -12.29 -20.05 2.25
N SER A 159 -12.08 -21.24 1.68
CA SER A 159 -12.89 -21.78 0.58
C SER A 159 -14.40 -21.80 0.88
N PRO A 160 -14.87 -22.28 2.04
CA PRO A 160 -16.32 -22.35 2.32
C PRO A 160 -16.96 -20.97 2.41
N ALA A 161 -16.26 -20.03 3.05
CA ALA A 161 -16.72 -18.64 3.18
C ALA A 161 -16.75 -17.94 1.81
N LEU A 162 -15.69 -18.12 1.01
CA LEU A 162 -15.62 -17.56 -0.34
C LEU A 162 -16.69 -18.15 -1.26
N ARG A 163 -16.94 -19.47 -1.22
CA ARG A 163 -18.01 -20.09 -1.99
C ARG A 163 -19.37 -19.50 -1.64
N SER A 164 -19.65 -19.35 -0.34
CA SER A 164 -20.92 -18.78 0.14
C SER A 164 -21.09 -17.34 -0.32
N ALA A 165 -20.03 -16.54 -0.25
CA ALA A 165 -20.03 -15.15 -0.74
C ALA A 165 -20.22 -15.06 -2.27
N VAL A 166 -19.58 -15.96 -3.04
CA VAL A 166 -19.75 -16.01 -4.50
C VAL A 166 -21.15 -16.45 -4.90
N ALA A 167 -21.74 -17.43 -4.20
CA ALA A 167 -23.10 -17.93 -4.49
C ALA A 167 -24.19 -16.86 -4.25
N ALA A 168 -23.94 -15.92 -3.35
CA ALA A 168 -24.82 -14.79 -3.09
C ALA A 168 -24.83 -13.77 -4.24
N LEU A 169 -23.81 -13.75 -5.11
CA LEU A 169 -23.69 -12.81 -6.22
C LEU A 169 -24.41 -13.35 -7.48
N PRO A 170 -25.47 -12.67 -7.99
CA PRO A 170 -26.22 -13.15 -9.16
C PRO A 170 -25.34 -13.36 -10.40
N ALA A 171 -24.36 -12.48 -10.62
CA ALA A 171 -23.43 -12.52 -11.75
C ALA A 171 -22.41 -13.67 -11.70
N ALA A 172 -22.29 -14.39 -10.57
CA ALA A 172 -21.28 -15.43 -10.38
C ALA A 172 -21.87 -16.85 -10.26
N ARG A 173 -23.20 -17.00 -10.31
CA ARG A 173 -23.88 -18.31 -10.14
C ARG A 173 -23.66 -19.28 -11.29
N THR A 174 -23.34 -18.78 -12.48
CA THR A 174 -23.18 -19.60 -13.70
C THR A 174 -21.74 -20.06 -13.92
N VAL A 175 -20.78 -19.59 -13.12
CA VAL A 175 -19.36 -19.88 -13.29
C VAL A 175 -18.90 -20.89 -12.22
N PRO A 176 -18.21 -21.99 -12.60
CA PRO A 176 -17.70 -22.95 -11.65
C PRO A 176 -16.72 -22.29 -10.67
N PHE A 177 -16.91 -22.54 -9.37
CA PHE A 177 -16.05 -22.01 -8.32
C PHE A 177 -14.68 -22.69 -8.34
N THR A 178 -13.61 -21.89 -8.29
CA THR A 178 -12.25 -22.39 -8.12
C THR A 178 -12.04 -22.83 -6.67
N GLU A 179 -12.00 -24.14 -6.43
CA GLU A 179 -11.64 -24.69 -5.12
C GLU A 179 -10.22 -24.28 -4.72
N LEU A 180 -10.06 -23.69 -3.54
CA LEU A 180 -8.73 -23.52 -2.93
C LEU A 180 -8.43 -24.81 -2.15
N GLY A 181 -7.76 -25.75 -2.80
CA GLY A 181 -7.23 -26.95 -2.16
C GLY A 181 -5.80 -26.77 -1.66
N ALA A 182 -5.14 -27.86 -1.27
CA ALA A 182 -3.70 -27.86 -0.95
C ALA A 182 -2.84 -27.39 -2.14
N ALA A 183 -3.30 -27.72 -3.35
CA ALA A 183 -2.89 -27.07 -4.59
C ALA A 183 -4.08 -26.28 -5.14
N VAL A 184 -3.90 -24.98 -5.34
CA VAL A 184 -4.86 -24.11 -6.01
C VAL A 184 -4.67 -24.29 -7.51
N ARG A 185 -5.73 -24.73 -8.19
CA ARG A 185 -5.77 -24.98 -9.63
C ARG A 185 -6.89 -24.19 -10.24
N LEU A 186 -6.62 -23.49 -11.34
CA LEU A 186 -7.68 -22.82 -12.10
C LEU A 186 -8.35 -23.83 -13.04
N PRO A 187 -9.69 -23.91 -13.08
CA PRO A 187 -10.40 -24.80 -13.99
C PRO A 187 -9.99 -24.54 -15.45
N GLY A 188 -9.58 -25.59 -16.17
CA GLY A 188 -9.20 -25.49 -17.60
C GLY A 188 -7.78 -24.99 -17.88
N LEU A 189 -6.93 -24.80 -16.85
CA LEU A 189 -5.55 -24.36 -17.00
C LEU A 189 -4.57 -25.37 -16.36
N GLN A 190 -3.36 -25.48 -16.94
CA GLN A 190 -2.30 -26.34 -16.39
C GLN A 190 -1.57 -25.69 -15.20
N GLY A 191 -1.70 -24.37 -15.01
CA GLY A 191 -1.08 -23.64 -13.92
C GLY A 191 -1.66 -24.05 -12.56
N SER A 192 -0.78 -24.46 -11.65
CA SER A 192 -1.14 -24.73 -10.26
C SER A 192 -0.10 -24.16 -9.30
N ILE A 193 -0.56 -23.76 -8.13
CA ILE A 193 0.28 -23.28 -7.04
C ILE A 193 -0.08 -24.06 -5.79
N ALA A 194 0.92 -24.48 -5.01
CA ALA A 194 0.72 -25.11 -3.71
C ALA A 194 1.26 -24.17 -2.61
N PRO A 195 0.44 -23.24 -2.09
CA PRO A 195 0.90 -22.17 -1.20
C PRO A 195 1.60 -22.71 0.05
N GLY A 196 1.05 -23.76 0.66
CA GLY A 196 1.65 -24.42 1.82
C GLY A 196 3.00 -25.06 1.52
N ALA A 197 3.16 -25.68 0.34
CA ALA A 197 4.43 -26.28 -0.07
C ALA A 197 5.49 -25.21 -0.38
N ILE A 198 5.10 -24.13 -1.08
CA ILE A 198 5.99 -22.98 -1.31
C ILE A 198 6.43 -22.38 0.02
N ALA A 199 5.49 -22.18 0.94
CA ALA A 199 5.80 -21.65 2.26
C ALA A 199 6.80 -22.55 3.01
N ALA A 200 6.57 -23.86 3.01
CA ALA A 200 7.48 -24.83 3.60
C ALA A 200 8.88 -24.78 2.94
N CYS A 201 8.95 -24.72 1.61
CA CYS A 201 10.22 -24.61 0.89
C CYS A 201 10.98 -23.32 1.25
N VAL A 202 10.30 -22.18 1.37
CA VAL A 202 10.95 -20.92 1.77
C VAL A 202 11.44 -21.00 3.22
N VAL A 203 10.66 -21.58 4.14
CA VAL A 203 11.08 -21.80 5.53
C VAL A 203 12.28 -22.74 5.60
N VAL A 204 12.27 -23.86 4.87
CA VAL A 204 13.40 -24.79 4.82
C VAL A 204 14.64 -24.11 4.22
N ALA A 205 14.50 -23.37 3.11
CA ALA A 205 15.61 -22.66 2.49
C ALA A 205 16.22 -21.60 3.43
N THR A 206 15.38 -20.85 4.15
CA THR A 206 15.85 -19.86 5.13
C THR A 206 16.53 -20.52 6.33
N LEU A 207 16.03 -21.66 6.83
CA LEU A 207 16.68 -22.43 7.89
C LEU A 207 18.02 -23.02 7.44
N ILE A 208 18.09 -23.56 6.22
CA ILE A 208 19.35 -24.06 5.63
C ILE A 208 20.35 -22.92 5.49
N ALA A 209 19.93 -21.76 4.97
CA ALA A 209 20.81 -20.59 4.88
C ALA A 209 21.29 -20.11 6.26
N ALA A 210 20.42 -20.10 7.26
CA ALA A 210 20.78 -19.77 8.65
C ALA A 210 21.77 -20.78 9.24
N LEU A 211 21.57 -22.07 9.00
CA LEU A 211 22.48 -23.13 9.45
C LEU A 211 23.84 -23.04 8.75
N LEU A 212 23.87 -22.87 7.43
CA LEU A 212 25.09 -22.71 6.65
C LEU A 212 25.87 -21.47 7.06
N THR A 213 25.18 -20.34 7.31
CA THR A 213 25.83 -19.11 7.79
C THR A 213 26.38 -19.28 9.21
N ARG A 214 25.66 -19.98 10.10
CA ARG A 214 26.15 -20.31 11.45
C ARG A 214 27.35 -21.25 11.41
N TRP A 215 27.30 -22.29 10.58
CA TRP A 215 28.39 -23.24 10.38
C TRP A 215 29.64 -22.53 9.83
N ARG A 216 29.49 -21.72 8.78
CA ARG A 216 30.58 -20.89 8.23
C ARG A 216 31.14 -19.88 9.23
N ARG A 217 30.32 -19.36 10.14
CA ARG A 217 30.77 -18.44 11.21
C ARG A 217 31.54 -19.16 12.32
N SER A 218 31.24 -20.44 12.58
CA SER A 218 31.94 -21.22 13.61
C SER A 218 33.44 -21.39 13.35
N GLY A 219 33.87 -21.33 12.09
CA GLY A 219 35.29 -21.40 11.70
C GLY A 219 35.93 -20.03 11.44
N ARG A 220 35.21 -18.93 11.66
CA ARG A 220 35.73 -17.57 11.41
C ARG A 220 36.27 -16.94 12.70
N PRO A 221 37.35 -16.14 12.60
CA PRO A 221 37.82 -15.35 13.74
C PRO A 221 36.72 -14.39 14.22
N ALA A 222 36.83 -13.97 15.48
CA ALA A 222 35.89 -13.04 16.09
C ALA A 222 35.75 -11.77 15.22
N PRO A 223 34.52 -11.28 14.97
CA PRO A 223 34.32 -10.07 14.19
C PRO A 223 35.05 -8.88 14.84
N ALA A 224 35.92 -8.20 14.09
CA ALA A 224 36.50 -6.94 14.52
C ALA A 224 35.51 -5.80 14.24
N ALA A 225 35.29 -4.93 15.22
CA ALA A 225 34.57 -3.69 15.00
C ALA A 225 35.49 -2.73 14.24
N ALA A 226 35.21 -2.53 12.96
CA ALA A 226 35.89 -1.55 12.12
C ALA A 226 34.94 -0.40 11.79
N PRO A 227 35.44 0.84 11.65
CA PRO A 227 34.65 1.93 11.11
C PRO A 227 34.16 1.55 9.71
N LEU A 228 32.91 1.93 9.41
CA LEU A 228 32.37 1.75 8.07
C LEU A 228 33.10 2.68 7.10
N TRP A 229 33.24 2.26 5.84
CA TRP A 229 33.80 3.11 4.79
C TRP A 229 32.93 4.36 4.60
N ALA A 230 33.46 5.52 4.94
CA ALA A 230 32.77 6.81 4.87
C ALA A 230 33.23 7.65 3.67
N CYS A 231 33.79 7.02 2.63
CA CYS A 231 34.31 7.70 1.43
C CYS A 231 35.32 8.81 1.75
N GLY A 232 36.12 8.62 2.79
CA GLY A 232 37.11 9.61 3.25
C GLY A 232 36.59 10.63 4.26
N ALA A 233 35.33 10.53 4.71
CA ALA A 233 34.83 11.33 5.84
C ALA A 233 35.26 10.72 7.19
N ASP A 234 35.38 11.57 8.21
CA ASP A 234 35.80 11.15 9.56
C ASP A 234 34.75 10.29 10.28
N ASP A 235 33.46 10.54 10.04
CA ASP A 235 32.36 9.73 10.55
C ASP A 235 31.14 9.75 9.61
N LEU A 236 30.29 8.75 9.73
CA LEU A 236 29.00 8.69 9.06
C LEU A 236 27.95 9.37 9.93
N THR A 237 27.25 10.36 9.39
CA THR A 237 26.11 10.99 10.05
C THR A 237 24.78 10.49 9.47
N GLU A 238 23.68 10.61 10.21
CA GLU A 238 22.34 10.29 9.72
C GLU A 238 21.92 11.10 8.50
N ARG A 239 22.55 12.27 8.28
CA ARG A 239 22.34 13.12 7.10
C ARG A 239 22.89 12.50 5.80
N MET A 240 23.84 11.55 5.90
CA MET A 240 24.45 10.89 4.75
C MET A 240 23.63 9.69 4.23
N GLN A 241 22.46 9.40 4.83
CA GLN A 241 21.58 8.31 4.39
C GLN A 241 20.46 8.80 3.50
N TYR A 242 20.03 7.96 2.55
CA TYR A 242 18.82 8.21 1.76
C TYR A 242 17.61 8.48 2.66
N THR A 243 16.92 9.59 2.41
CA THR A 243 15.62 9.92 3.02
C THR A 243 14.49 9.24 2.25
N ALA A 244 13.28 9.20 2.82
CA ALA A 244 12.09 8.70 2.15
C ALA A 244 11.67 9.59 0.97
N THR A 245 12.02 10.87 1.02
CA THR A 245 11.89 11.77 -0.13
C THR A 245 12.89 11.42 -1.23
N SER A 246 14.19 11.31 -0.92
CA SER A 246 15.21 10.97 -1.92
C SER A 246 15.04 9.57 -2.52
N PHE A 247 14.54 8.61 -1.76
CA PHE A 247 14.24 7.26 -2.28
C PHE A 247 13.09 7.28 -3.31
N ALA A 248 12.10 8.16 -3.13
CA ALA A 248 10.95 8.27 -4.02
C ALA A 248 11.19 9.21 -5.20
N GLU A 249 12.25 10.01 -5.19
CA GLU A 249 12.52 11.05 -6.20
C GLU A 249 12.57 10.51 -7.64
N PRO A 250 13.23 9.38 -7.95
CA PRO A 250 13.25 8.88 -9.33
C PRO A 250 11.86 8.54 -9.85
N LEU A 251 11.01 8.00 -8.96
CA LEU A 251 9.63 7.65 -9.28
C LEU A 251 8.77 8.90 -9.44
N GLN A 252 8.98 9.92 -8.59
CA GLN A 252 8.28 11.21 -8.71
C GLN A 252 8.59 11.89 -10.03
N ARG A 253 9.84 11.86 -10.50
CA ARG A 253 10.23 12.41 -11.80
C ARG A 253 9.55 11.70 -12.97
N VAL A 254 9.44 10.38 -12.93
CA VAL A 254 8.73 9.61 -13.99
C VAL A 254 7.25 9.98 -14.04
N PHE A 255 6.65 10.30 -12.90
CA PHE A 255 5.23 10.65 -12.78
C PHE A 255 4.99 12.14 -12.56
N ASP A 256 5.93 13.01 -12.94
CA ASP A 256 5.89 14.46 -12.65
C ASP A 256 4.65 15.14 -13.25
N ASP A 257 4.29 14.79 -14.48
CA ASP A 257 3.10 15.33 -15.16
C ASP A 257 1.78 15.02 -14.42
N VAL A 258 1.77 13.87 -13.73
CA VAL A 258 0.60 13.36 -13.00
C VAL A 258 0.58 13.88 -11.57
N LEU A 259 1.70 13.75 -10.85
CA LEU A 259 1.82 14.07 -9.43
C LEU A 259 2.08 15.55 -9.15
N ARG A 260 2.69 16.28 -10.09
CA ARG A 260 3.10 17.69 -9.99
C ARG A 260 3.66 18.07 -8.61
N PRO A 261 4.74 17.41 -8.15
CA PRO A 261 5.38 17.77 -6.90
C PRO A 261 5.82 19.24 -6.90
N ASP A 262 5.35 20.00 -5.92
CA ASP A 262 5.82 21.36 -5.67
C ASP A 262 7.18 21.27 -4.97
N THR A 263 8.22 21.77 -5.63
CA THR A 263 9.60 21.68 -5.17
C THR A 263 10.17 23.08 -5.01
N ASP A 264 10.43 23.45 -3.76
CA ASP A 264 11.07 24.71 -3.41
C ASP A 264 12.50 24.45 -2.95
N ILE A 265 13.45 25.18 -3.53
CA ILE A 265 14.87 25.06 -3.26
C ILE A 265 15.39 26.42 -2.83
N GLU A 266 15.63 26.56 -1.53
CA GLU A 266 16.20 27.77 -0.96
C GLU A 266 17.71 27.57 -0.80
N VAL A 267 18.50 28.28 -1.62
CA VAL A 267 19.96 28.29 -1.53
C VAL A 267 20.42 29.57 -0.83
N THR A 268 20.92 29.42 0.39
CA THR A 268 21.63 30.48 1.10
C THR A 268 23.08 30.50 0.63
N HIS A 269 23.55 31.66 0.18
CA HIS A 269 24.93 31.87 -0.24
C HIS A 269 25.69 32.68 0.82
N PRO A 270 26.99 32.40 1.06
CA PRO A 270 27.81 33.25 1.91
C PRO A 270 27.98 34.65 1.28
N VAL A 271 28.16 35.66 2.12
CA VAL A 271 28.30 37.08 1.69
C VAL A 271 29.48 37.25 0.73
N GLU A 272 30.53 36.45 0.90
CA GLU A 272 31.79 36.54 0.16
C GLU A 272 31.71 35.99 -1.28
N SER A 273 30.77 35.09 -1.58
CA SER A 273 30.64 34.51 -2.92
C SER A 273 29.25 33.95 -3.18
N ARG A 274 28.61 34.47 -4.24
CA ARG A 274 27.35 33.92 -4.77
C ARG A 274 27.51 32.57 -5.48
N TYR A 275 28.74 32.12 -5.72
CA TYR A 275 29.00 30.83 -6.37
C TYR A 275 29.16 29.68 -5.39
N LEU A 276 29.32 29.97 -4.10
CA LEU A 276 29.37 28.96 -3.04
C LEU A 276 27.98 28.87 -2.40
N ALA A 277 27.49 27.65 -2.16
CA ALA A 277 26.27 27.42 -1.42
C ALA A 277 26.63 27.13 0.05
N ASP A 278 26.15 27.96 0.96
CA ASP A 278 26.34 27.78 2.41
C ASP A 278 25.31 26.79 2.96
N ARG A 279 24.04 26.98 2.57
CA ARG A 279 22.94 26.10 2.98
C ARG A 279 21.95 25.90 1.85
N ILE A 280 21.58 24.65 1.59
CA ILE A 280 20.51 24.29 0.66
C ILE A 280 19.37 23.66 1.46
N VAL A 281 18.20 24.30 1.45
CA VAL A 281 16.98 23.77 2.05
C VAL A 281 16.06 23.30 0.93
N TYR A 282 15.73 22.01 0.97
CA TYR A 282 14.84 21.37 0.01
C TYR A 282 13.48 21.15 0.68
N ARG A 283 12.41 21.68 0.07
CA ARG A 283 11.04 21.44 0.52
C ARG A 283 10.25 20.85 -0.65
N THR A 284 9.72 19.66 -0.44
CA THR A 284 8.82 19.03 -1.40
C THR A 284 7.45 18.90 -0.78
N ARG A 285 6.43 19.37 -1.49
CA ARG A 285 5.04 19.15 -1.15
C ARG A 285 4.38 18.43 -2.31
N ILE A 286 3.82 17.26 -2.04
CA ILE A 286 2.99 16.55 -3.00
C ILE A 286 1.55 16.88 -2.64
N ALA A 287 0.89 17.65 -3.48
CA ALA A 287 -0.54 17.88 -3.37
C ALA A 287 -1.31 16.70 -3.98
N ASP A 288 -2.54 16.47 -3.51
CA ASP A 288 -3.42 15.49 -4.15
C ASP A 288 -3.98 16.11 -5.44
N ALA A 289 -3.45 15.67 -6.58
CA ALA A 289 -3.86 16.16 -7.89
C ALA A 289 -5.35 15.92 -8.19
N ILE A 290 -5.96 14.87 -7.62
CA ILE A 290 -7.39 14.60 -7.77
C ILE A 290 -8.18 15.60 -6.92
N GLU A 291 -7.75 15.84 -5.68
CA GLU A 291 -8.37 16.85 -4.82
C GLU A 291 -8.34 18.22 -5.51
N GLU A 292 -7.18 18.69 -5.96
CA GLU A 292 -7.05 20.02 -6.55
C GLU A 292 -7.77 20.18 -7.90
N ARG A 293 -7.79 19.14 -8.75
CA ARG A 293 -8.39 19.23 -10.09
C ARG A 293 -9.87 18.88 -10.11
N CYS A 294 -10.29 17.87 -9.35
CA CYS A 294 -11.65 17.34 -9.43
C CYS A 294 -12.58 17.93 -8.37
N TYR A 295 -12.12 18.21 -7.15
CA TYR A 295 -13.02 18.66 -6.09
C TYR A 295 -13.47 20.12 -6.27
N PRO A 296 -12.57 21.11 -6.48
CA PRO A 296 -12.97 22.50 -6.66
C PRO A 296 -13.99 22.77 -7.76
N PRO A 297 -13.92 22.20 -8.98
CA PRO A 297 -14.97 22.44 -9.98
C PRO A 297 -16.31 21.84 -9.57
N VAL A 298 -16.33 20.66 -8.97
CA VAL A 298 -17.56 20.02 -8.49
C VAL A 298 -18.17 20.84 -7.34
N ILE A 299 -17.35 21.24 -6.37
CA ILE A 299 -17.79 22.09 -5.26
C ILE A 299 -18.31 23.43 -5.79
N ARG A 300 -17.64 24.06 -6.77
CA ARG A 300 -18.10 25.29 -7.42
C ARG A 300 -19.44 25.11 -8.13
N LEU A 301 -19.63 23.99 -8.83
CA LEU A 301 -20.89 23.68 -9.51
C LEU A 301 -22.03 23.46 -8.51
N VAL A 302 -21.80 22.69 -7.45
CA VAL A 302 -22.79 22.45 -6.39
C VAL A 302 -23.14 23.74 -5.65
N THR A 303 -22.14 24.56 -5.32
CA THR A 303 -22.37 25.86 -4.65
C THR A 303 -23.07 26.86 -5.56
N ALA A 304 -22.78 26.87 -6.86
CA ALA A 304 -23.50 27.68 -7.84
C ALA A 304 -24.96 27.24 -7.98
N ALA A 305 -25.23 25.93 -8.06
CA ALA A 305 -26.59 25.40 -8.08
C ALA A 305 -27.36 25.75 -6.79
N ALA A 306 -26.72 25.58 -5.62
CA ALA A 306 -27.29 25.98 -4.34
C ALA A 306 -27.57 27.50 -4.27
N ALA A 307 -26.72 28.33 -4.88
CA ALA A 307 -26.95 29.77 -4.99
C ALA A 307 -28.14 30.12 -5.88
N LEU A 308 -28.35 29.38 -6.98
CA LEU A 308 -29.52 29.53 -7.84
C LEU A 308 -30.81 29.15 -7.09
N VAL A 309 -30.81 28.01 -6.39
CA VAL A 309 -31.95 27.57 -5.57
C VAL A 309 -32.24 28.59 -4.47
N ARG A 310 -31.22 29.12 -3.79
CA ARG A 310 -31.41 30.18 -2.79
C ARG A 310 -32.10 31.43 -3.36
N ARG A 311 -31.81 31.80 -4.61
CA ARG A 311 -32.51 32.93 -5.27
C ARG A 311 -34.00 32.65 -5.51
N ALA A 312 -34.41 31.39 -5.65
CA ALA A 312 -35.82 31.01 -5.76
C ALA A 312 -36.57 31.14 -4.43
N HIS A 313 -35.88 31.12 -3.28
CA HIS A 313 -36.47 31.36 -1.97
C HIS A 313 -36.51 32.84 -1.61
N THR A 314 -37.43 33.57 -2.25
CA THR A 314 -37.60 35.03 -2.07
C THR A 314 -38.49 35.42 -0.87
N GLY A 315 -39.12 34.44 -0.19
CA GLY A 315 -40.06 34.69 0.90
C GLY A 315 -41.48 35.07 0.46
N SER A 316 -41.75 35.14 -0.85
CA SER A 316 -43.10 35.41 -1.38
C SER A 316 -43.97 34.16 -1.42
N VAL A 317 -45.12 34.20 -0.75
CA VAL A 317 -46.11 33.10 -0.73
C VAL A 317 -46.64 32.81 -2.14
N HIS A 318 -46.83 33.83 -2.97
CA HIS A 318 -47.35 33.66 -4.33
C HIS A 318 -46.41 32.87 -5.24
N LEU A 319 -45.10 33.09 -5.12
CA LEU A 319 -44.09 32.34 -5.89
C LEU A 319 -44.03 30.87 -5.45
N TYR A 320 -44.16 30.60 -4.15
CA TYR A 320 -44.20 29.21 -3.66
C TYR A 320 -45.44 28.45 -4.13
N LEU A 321 -46.61 29.10 -4.17
CA LEU A 321 -47.82 28.50 -4.74
C LEU A 321 -47.67 28.21 -6.24
N ALA A 322 -47.04 29.11 -7.00
CA ALA A 322 -46.76 28.90 -8.41
C ALA A 322 -45.80 27.73 -8.65
N TYR A 323 -44.71 27.62 -7.86
CA TYR A 323 -43.80 26.48 -7.91
C TYR A 323 -44.49 25.16 -7.54
N GLY A 324 -45.36 25.18 -6.52
CA GLY A 324 -46.15 24.01 -6.12
C GLY A 324 -47.10 23.53 -7.22
N ALA A 325 -47.85 24.45 -7.84
CA ALA A 325 -48.76 24.13 -8.95
C ALA A 325 -48.01 23.58 -10.18
N LEU A 326 -46.86 24.19 -10.52
CA LEU A 326 -45.99 23.70 -11.59
C LEU A 326 -45.44 22.30 -11.28
N GLY A 327 -45.02 22.06 -10.04
CA GLY A 327 -44.54 20.74 -9.61
C GLY A 327 -45.61 19.66 -9.75
N VAL A 328 -46.84 19.95 -9.35
CA VAL A 328 -47.99 19.02 -9.51
C VAL A 328 -48.27 18.74 -10.99
N LEU A 329 -48.21 19.77 -11.85
CA LEU A 329 -48.38 19.60 -13.30
C LEU A 329 -47.29 18.70 -13.90
N ILE A 330 -46.03 18.89 -13.51
CA ILE A 330 -44.90 18.06 -13.98
C ILE A 330 -45.10 16.60 -13.56
N VAL A 331 -45.49 16.34 -12.31
CA VAL A 331 -45.76 14.98 -11.83
C VAL A 331 -46.91 14.33 -12.59
N LEU A 332 -48.00 15.06 -12.86
CA LEU A 332 -49.14 14.56 -13.63
C LEU A 332 -48.78 14.22 -15.08
N VAL A 333 -47.86 14.95 -15.70
CA VAL A 333 -47.37 14.66 -17.06
C VAL A 333 -46.40 13.48 -17.07
N ALA A 334 -45.50 13.39 -16.08
CA ALA A 334 -44.53 12.29 -15.99
C ALA A 334 -45.14 10.95 -15.53
N ALA A 335 -46.30 10.98 -14.88
CA ALA A 335 -47.02 9.79 -14.42
C ALA A 335 -48.03 9.24 -15.45
N ARG A 336 -48.20 9.90 -16.60
CA ARG A 336 -48.91 9.37 -17.76
C ARG A 336 -47.96 8.58 -18.65
#